data_AF-A0A344TZE2-F1
#
_entry.id   AF-A0A344TZE2-F1
#
_cell.length_a   1.000
_cell.length_b   1.000
_cell.length_c   1.000
_cell.angle_alpha   90.00
_cell.angle_beta   90.00
_cell.angle_gamma   90.00
#
_symmetry.space_group_name_H-M   'P 1'
#
loop_
_entity.id
_entity.type
_entity.pdbx_description
1 polymer ?
#
loop_
_entity_poly.entity_id
_entity_poly.type
_entity_poly.pdbx_seq_one_letter_code
_entity_poly.pdbx_strand_id
1 'polypeptide(L)'
;MNQATREQAQHFLRQDERLVAACAFELDPGVPYPPESLLAPPEPPALSRRIEARIPRPLRQFVHARAADAHHPRPAAAGDSAVRRPDAAGSRTPHGAGMEGGWESAAGRFLVSRANAHGSAGGVLAVTDRRWFALADVTPLWRSTPVMREFWEVPRQAVSALRAGPRGTAQTGRMDIEFTDGSWVAVLAVPASAARPFAEASVYHR
;
A
#
# COMPACT_ATOMS: atom_id res chain seq x y z
N MET A 1 2.50 15.86 -14.87
CA MET A 1 2.95 14.53 -14.38
C MET A 1 4.31 14.73 -13.72
N ASN A 2 4.49 14.29 -12.48
CA ASN A 2 5.67 14.63 -11.67
C ASN A 2 6.90 13.84 -12.16
N GLN A 3 7.96 14.53 -12.58
CA GLN A 3 9.16 13.94 -13.18
C GLN A 3 9.86 12.97 -12.21
N ALA A 4 9.95 13.33 -10.93
CA ALA A 4 10.54 12.50 -9.88
C ALA A 4 9.82 11.14 -9.73
N THR A 5 8.49 11.14 -9.82
CA THR A 5 7.70 9.90 -9.76
C THR A 5 8.01 8.96 -10.93
N ARG A 6 8.24 9.51 -12.14
CA ARG A 6 8.63 8.70 -13.30
C ARG A 6 10.04 8.14 -13.14
N GLU A 7 10.97 8.92 -12.61
CA GLU A 7 12.35 8.47 -12.34
C GLU A 7 12.37 7.35 -11.29
N GLN A 8 11.60 7.48 -10.22
CA GLN A 8 11.42 6.41 -9.23
C GLN A 8 10.91 5.11 -9.87
N ALA A 9 9.88 5.20 -10.73
CA ALA A 9 9.33 4.04 -11.42
C ALA A 9 10.32 3.43 -12.43
N GLN A 10 11.15 4.24 -13.09
CA GLN A 10 12.13 3.77 -14.08
C GLN A 10 13.16 2.80 -13.49
N HIS A 11 13.55 2.99 -12.24
CA HIS A 11 14.49 2.09 -11.55
C HIS A 11 13.97 0.66 -11.34
N PHE A 12 12.66 0.45 -11.47
CA PHE A 12 12.01 -0.85 -11.27
C PHE A 12 11.58 -1.52 -12.59
N LEU A 13 11.92 -0.92 -13.74
CA LEU A 13 11.65 -1.52 -15.03
C LEU A 13 12.52 -2.74 -15.26
N ARG A 14 11.93 -3.79 -15.82
CA ARG A 14 12.64 -4.95 -16.35
C ARG A 14 13.34 -4.59 -17.66
N GLN A 15 14.24 -5.46 -18.09
CA GLN A 15 14.87 -5.33 -19.40
C GLN A 15 13.79 -5.30 -20.50
N ASP A 16 13.93 -4.35 -21.43
CA ASP A 16 13.00 -4.11 -22.55
C ASP A 16 11.57 -3.74 -22.13
N GLU A 17 11.37 -3.27 -20.90
CA GLU A 17 10.10 -2.75 -20.41
C GLU A 17 10.05 -1.22 -20.57
N ARG A 18 8.95 -0.71 -21.12
CA ARG A 18 8.74 0.73 -21.34
C ARG A 18 7.73 1.28 -20.34
N LEU A 19 8.14 2.28 -19.57
CA LEU A 19 7.22 3.04 -18.71
C LEU A 19 6.23 3.84 -19.56
N VAL A 20 4.94 3.54 -19.39
CA VAL A 20 3.83 4.28 -20.00
C VAL A 20 3.48 5.48 -19.11
N ALA A 21 3.07 5.21 -17.87
CA ALA A 21 2.61 6.24 -16.94
C ALA A 21 3.07 5.93 -15.51
N ALA A 22 3.24 6.97 -14.70
CA ALA A 22 3.50 6.84 -13.27
C ALA A 22 2.81 7.99 -12.53
N CYS A 23 2.24 7.70 -11.37
CA CYS A 23 1.56 8.66 -10.51
C CYS A 23 1.88 8.34 -9.05
N ALA A 24 2.19 9.36 -8.24
CA ALA A 24 2.22 9.16 -6.81
C ALA A 24 0.78 9.04 -6.31
N PHE A 25 0.55 8.17 -5.34
CA PHE A 25 -0.79 7.90 -4.83
C PHE A 25 -0.79 7.67 -3.32
N GLU A 26 -1.97 7.85 -2.73
CA GLU A 26 -2.33 7.45 -1.38
C GLU A 26 -3.59 6.57 -1.43
N LEU A 27 -3.87 5.82 -0.37
CA LEU A 27 -5.14 5.11 -0.26
C LEU A 27 -6.25 6.11 0.09
N ASP A 28 -7.45 5.93 -0.48
CA ASP A 28 -8.61 6.73 -0.08
C ASP A 28 -8.93 6.50 1.42
N PRO A 29 -9.29 7.52 2.20
CA PRO A 29 -9.65 7.38 3.62
C PRO A 29 -10.78 6.38 3.92
N GLY A 30 -11.60 6.04 2.93
CA GLY A 30 -12.66 5.03 3.03
C GLY A 30 -12.19 3.59 2.78
N VAL A 31 -10.91 3.37 2.48
CA VAL A 31 -10.32 2.04 2.26
C VAL A 31 -10.17 1.31 3.61
N PRO A 32 -10.69 0.08 3.73
CA PRO A 32 -10.52 -0.69 4.96
C PRO A 32 -9.06 -1.13 5.14
N TYR A 33 -8.62 -1.24 6.40
CA TYR A 33 -7.33 -1.83 6.71
C TYR A 33 -7.43 -3.36 6.79
N PRO A 34 -6.48 -4.13 6.22
CA PRO A 34 -6.52 -5.58 6.27
C PRO A 34 -6.49 -6.14 7.70
N PRO A 35 -7.20 -7.26 7.98
CA PRO A 35 -7.14 -7.90 9.28
C PRO A 35 -5.73 -8.44 9.56
N GLU A 36 -5.32 -8.39 10.84
CA GLU A 36 -3.97 -8.79 11.28
C GLU A 36 -3.60 -10.22 10.88
N SER A 37 -4.58 -11.13 10.78
CA SER A 37 -4.38 -12.52 10.37
C SER A 37 -3.88 -12.68 8.92
N LEU A 38 -4.02 -11.65 8.09
CA LEU A 38 -3.53 -11.62 6.70
C LEU A 38 -2.18 -10.89 6.56
N LEU A 39 -1.73 -10.24 7.63
CA LEU A 39 -0.47 -9.49 7.61
C LEU A 39 0.70 -10.42 7.90
N ALA A 40 1.80 -10.18 7.19
CA ALA A 40 3.05 -10.84 7.48
C ALA A 40 3.51 -10.43 8.90
N PRO A 41 4.00 -11.38 9.71
CA PRO A 41 4.62 -11.03 10.98
C PRO A 41 5.72 -9.99 10.75
N PRO A 42 5.81 -8.95 11.60
CA PRO A 42 6.83 -7.92 11.43
C PRO A 42 8.20 -8.58 11.42
N GLU A 43 9.01 -8.31 10.41
CA GLU A 43 10.38 -8.83 10.38
C GLU A 43 11.11 -8.33 11.64
N PRO A 44 11.70 -9.23 12.45
CA PRO A 44 12.42 -8.79 13.63
C PRO A 44 13.55 -7.86 13.18
N PRO A 45 13.73 -6.70 13.82
CA PRO A 45 14.73 -5.72 13.43
C PRO A 45 16.09 -6.40 13.24
N ALA A 46 16.84 -6.01 12.22
CA ALA A 46 18.19 -6.55 11.97
C ALA A 46 19.09 -6.44 13.22
N LEU A 47 18.83 -5.44 14.08
CA LEU A 47 19.46 -5.31 15.39
C LEU A 47 19.07 -6.43 16.36
N SER A 48 17.79 -6.78 16.47
CA SER A 48 17.30 -7.91 17.28
C SER A 48 17.92 -9.23 16.82
N ARG A 49 17.97 -9.48 15.49
CA ARG A 49 18.66 -10.66 14.93
C ARG A 49 20.15 -10.68 15.31
N ARG A 50 20.83 -9.52 15.28
CA ARG A 50 22.26 -9.41 15.69
C ARG A 50 22.46 -9.62 17.19
N ILE A 51 21.53 -9.16 18.03
CA ILE A 51 21.57 -9.37 19.48
C ILE A 51 21.34 -10.85 19.80
N GLU A 52 20.31 -11.48 19.22
CA GLU A 52 20.02 -12.92 19.36
C GLU A 52 21.16 -13.82 18.87
N ALA A 53 21.83 -13.44 17.78
CA ALA A 53 23.01 -14.13 17.28
C ALA A 53 24.21 -14.05 18.24
N ARG A 54 24.31 -12.99 19.05
CA ARG A 54 25.37 -12.77 20.05
C ARG A 54 25.04 -13.31 21.44
N ILE A 55 23.82 -13.77 21.68
CA ILE A 55 23.44 -14.34 22.98
C ILE A 55 23.93 -15.80 23.09
N PRO A 56 24.72 -16.15 24.13
CA PRO A 56 25.15 -17.52 24.39
C PRO A 56 23.96 -18.50 24.52
N ARG A 57 24.10 -19.72 23.98
CA ARG A 57 23.04 -20.76 23.96
C ARG A 57 22.27 -20.96 25.28
N PRO A 58 22.89 -20.97 26.49
CA PRO A 58 22.13 -21.15 27.74
C PRO A 58 21.25 -19.95 28.13
N LEU A 59 21.39 -18.79 27.48
CA LEU A 59 20.61 -17.58 27.77
C LEU A 59 19.46 -17.34 26.77
N ARG A 60 19.41 -18.08 25.66
CA ARG A 60 18.33 -17.96 24.65
C ARG A 60 16.95 -18.33 25.20
N GLN A 61 16.91 -19.30 26.12
CA GLN A 61 15.68 -19.74 26.80
C GLN A 61 15.01 -18.64 27.64
N PHE A 62 15.77 -17.69 28.21
CA PHE A 62 15.21 -16.57 28.96
C PHE A 62 14.66 -15.45 28.07
N VAL A 63 15.18 -15.31 26.84
CA VAL A 63 14.66 -14.34 25.86
C VAL A 63 13.36 -14.84 25.23
N HIS A 64 13.28 -16.14 24.92
CA HIS A 64 12.04 -16.75 24.44
C HIS A 64 10.94 -16.78 25.51
N ALA A 65 11.28 -17.00 26.78
CA ALA A 65 10.31 -16.92 27.88
C ALA A 65 9.71 -15.52 28.04
N ARG A 66 10.52 -14.46 27.87
CA ARG A 66 10.05 -13.07 27.95
C ARG A 66 9.23 -12.61 26.74
N ALA A 67 9.42 -13.26 25.59
CA ALA A 67 8.62 -13.01 24.38
C ALA A 67 7.25 -13.70 24.45
N ALA A 68 7.13 -14.83 25.17
CA ALA A 68 5.85 -15.51 25.40
C ALA A 68 5.00 -14.81 26.49
N ASP A 69 5.63 -14.11 27.43
CA ASP A 69 4.97 -13.41 28.55
C ASP A 69 4.67 -11.92 28.27
N ALA A 70 4.72 -11.48 27.02
CA ALA A 70 4.35 -10.12 26.62
C ALA A 70 2.83 -9.97 26.45
N HIS A 71 2.04 -10.51 27.38
CA HIS A 71 0.62 -10.19 27.53
C HIS A 71 0.46 -9.20 28.70
N HIS A 72 0.16 -7.93 28.36
CA HIS A 72 -0.29 -6.78 29.19
C HIS A 72 0.77 -5.73 29.61
N PRO A 73 0.36 -4.46 29.86
CA PRO A 73 -0.23 -3.51 28.92
C PRO A 73 0.70 -2.27 28.77
N ARG A 74 0.68 -1.63 27.60
CA ARG A 74 1.49 -0.42 27.33
C ARG A 74 0.86 0.82 28.00
N PRO A 75 1.61 1.68 28.71
CA PRO A 75 1.07 2.90 29.29
C PRO A 75 0.79 3.95 28.20
N ALA A 76 -0.35 4.60 28.34
CA ALA A 76 -0.88 5.63 27.45
C ALA A 76 0.04 6.87 27.44
N ALA A 77 0.64 7.15 26.27
CA ALA A 77 1.12 8.47 25.93
C ALA A 77 0.08 9.09 24.99
N ALA A 78 -0.58 10.13 25.49
CA ALA A 78 -1.60 10.89 24.80
C ALA A 78 -1.03 11.51 23.52
N GLY A 79 -1.67 11.18 22.40
CA GLY A 79 -1.42 11.67 21.05
C GLY A 79 -2.61 11.24 20.20
N ASP A 80 -3.73 11.90 20.49
CA ASP A 80 -5.04 11.86 19.84
C ASP A 80 -5.17 10.90 18.63
N SER A 81 -5.44 9.63 18.94
CA SER A 81 -5.80 8.61 17.95
C SER A 81 -7.17 8.11 18.34
N ALA A 82 -8.20 8.69 17.72
CA ALA A 82 -9.56 8.23 17.83
C ALA A 82 -9.62 6.75 17.41
N VAL A 83 -9.74 5.88 18.41
CA VAL A 83 -10.02 4.46 18.27
C VAL A 83 -11.35 4.31 17.53
N ARG A 84 -11.30 4.08 16.22
CA ARG A 84 -12.47 3.66 15.45
C ARG A 84 -12.56 2.15 15.55
N ARG A 85 -13.53 1.68 16.34
CA ARG A 85 -14.02 0.30 16.33
C ARG A 85 -14.41 -0.13 14.92
N PRO A 86 -14.30 -1.42 14.57
CA PRO A 86 -14.82 -1.93 13.31
C PRO A 86 -16.33 -2.11 13.44
N ASP A 87 -17.11 -1.14 12.98
CA ASP A 87 -18.52 -1.37 12.71
C ASP A 87 -18.65 -2.07 11.36
N ALA A 88 -18.77 -3.40 11.44
CA ALA A 88 -19.35 -4.21 10.39
C ALA A 88 -20.85 -3.88 10.28
N ALA A 89 -21.20 -2.84 9.52
CA ALA A 89 -22.48 -2.68 8.81
C ALA A 89 -22.59 -1.24 8.27
N GLY A 90 -22.54 -1.09 6.94
CA GLY A 90 -23.33 -0.08 6.22
C GLY A 90 -23.15 1.40 6.57
N SER A 91 -22.01 1.82 7.14
CA SER A 91 -21.70 3.24 7.29
C SER A 91 -21.47 3.85 5.91
N ARG A 92 -22.47 4.57 5.38
CA ARG A 92 -22.31 5.45 4.23
C ARG A 92 -21.33 6.55 4.61
N THR A 93 -20.05 6.26 4.43
CA THR A 93 -18.98 7.25 4.50
C THR A 93 -19.32 8.39 3.52
N PRO A 94 -19.15 9.66 3.91
CA PRO A 94 -19.38 10.80 3.02
C PRO A 94 -18.46 10.80 1.78
N HIS A 95 -17.52 9.85 1.72
CA HIS A 95 -16.53 9.65 0.68
C HIS A 95 -16.85 8.47 -0.26
N GLY A 96 -17.98 7.77 -0.06
CA GLY A 96 -18.27 6.52 -0.74
C GLY A 96 -17.48 5.33 -0.18
N ALA A 97 -17.78 4.12 -0.65
CA ALA A 97 -16.96 2.95 -0.33
C ALA A 97 -15.52 3.19 -0.85
N GLY A 98 -14.50 2.70 -0.13
CA GLY A 98 -13.11 2.75 -0.60
C GLY A 98 -12.67 1.47 -1.32
N MET A 99 -13.48 0.41 -1.25
CA MET A 99 -13.18 -0.89 -1.82
C MET A 99 -14.48 -1.67 -2.05
N GLU A 100 -14.51 -2.49 -3.09
CA GLU A 100 -15.48 -3.57 -3.29
C GLU A 100 -14.75 -4.89 -3.54
N GLY A 101 -15.32 -5.99 -3.05
CA GLY A 101 -14.70 -7.31 -3.01
C GLY A 101 -14.25 -7.74 -1.61
N GLY A 102 -13.95 -9.02 -1.44
CA GLY A 102 -13.39 -9.58 -0.20
C GLY A 102 -11.87 -9.47 -0.14
N TRP A 103 -11.26 -9.90 0.97
CA TRP A 103 -9.80 -9.87 1.15
C TRP A 103 -9.05 -10.83 0.21
N GLU A 104 -9.73 -11.86 -0.26
CA GLU A 104 -9.28 -12.85 -1.24
C GLU A 104 -9.29 -12.32 -2.69
N SER A 105 -10.01 -11.24 -2.95
CA SER A 105 -10.07 -10.59 -4.26
C SER A 105 -8.76 -9.93 -4.66
N ALA A 106 -8.64 -9.50 -5.91
CA ALA A 106 -7.50 -8.75 -6.40
C ALA A 106 -7.33 -7.41 -5.65
N ALA A 107 -8.42 -6.70 -5.35
CA ALA A 107 -8.40 -5.50 -4.53
C ALA A 107 -7.92 -5.78 -3.09
N GLY A 108 -8.42 -6.87 -2.49
CA GLY A 108 -8.01 -7.29 -1.15
C GLY A 108 -6.52 -7.62 -1.08
N ARG A 109 -6.03 -8.39 -2.05
CA ARG A 109 -4.60 -8.72 -2.17
C ARG A 109 -3.71 -7.50 -2.40
N PHE A 110 -4.16 -6.51 -3.19
CA PHE A 110 -3.46 -5.24 -3.35
C PHE A 110 -3.25 -4.55 -1.99
N LEU A 111 -4.30 -4.46 -1.17
CA LEU A 111 -4.24 -3.83 0.15
C LEU A 111 -3.40 -4.61 1.16
N VAL A 112 -3.52 -5.94 1.18
CA VAL A 112 -2.67 -6.80 2.02
C VAL A 112 -1.20 -6.62 1.66
N SER A 113 -0.87 -6.67 0.38
CA SER A 113 0.50 -6.41 -0.10
C SER A 113 0.98 -5.01 0.28
N ARG A 114 0.12 -4.00 0.18
CA ARG A 114 0.43 -2.62 0.56
C ARG A 114 0.73 -2.48 2.05
N ALA A 115 -0.05 -3.12 2.90
CA ALA A 115 0.13 -3.09 4.34
C ALA A 115 1.43 -3.82 4.76
N ASN A 116 1.72 -4.96 4.13
CA ASN A 116 2.98 -5.72 4.33
C ASN A 116 4.22 -4.96 3.81
N ALA A 117 4.04 -3.96 2.97
CA ALA A 117 5.12 -3.09 2.55
C ALA A 117 5.63 -2.16 3.67
N HIS A 118 4.96 -2.06 4.82
CA HIS A 118 5.41 -1.33 6.02
C HIS A 118 6.06 0.05 5.75
N GLY A 119 5.57 0.76 4.73
CA GLY A 119 6.09 2.06 4.29
C GLY A 119 5.23 3.23 4.74
N SER A 120 5.58 4.43 4.28
CA SER A 120 4.72 5.62 4.41
C SER A 120 3.35 5.38 3.78
N ALA A 121 2.35 6.24 4.03
CA ALA A 121 1.01 6.10 3.44
C ALA A 121 0.99 6.32 1.92
N GLY A 122 1.96 7.07 1.40
CA GLY A 122 2.14 7.33 -0.03
C GLY A 122 2.94 6.26 -0.76
N GLY A 123 2.74 6.18 -2.06
CA GLY A 123 3.45 5.27 -2.95
C GLY A 123 3.48 5.77 -4.39
N VAL A 124 4.02 4.96 -5.28
CA VAL A 124 3.99 5.20 -6.73
C VAL A 124 3.21 4.07 -7.39
N LEU A 125 2.20 4.42 -8.18
CA LEU A 125 1.48 3.50 -9.05
C LEU A 125 1.97 3.73 -10.46
N ALA A 126 2.39 2.66 -11.13
CA ALA A 126 3.00 2.74 -12.45
C ALA A 126 2.42 1.69 -13.39
N VAL A 127 2.41 2.05 -14.66
CA VAL A 127 1.96 1.21 -15.76
C VAL A 127 3.03 1.18 -16.83
N THR A 128 3.37 -0.02 -17.29
CA THR A 128 4.32 -0.25 -18.37
C THR A 128 3.60 -0.79 -19.59
N ASP A 129 4.31 -1.12 -20.65
CA ASP A 129 3.77 -1.87 -21.79
C ASP A 129 3.37 -3.32 -21.42
N ARG A 130 3.78 -3.85 -20.25
CA ARG A 130 3.58 -5.26 -19.88
C ARG A 130 2.76 -5.48 -18.60
N ARG A 131 2.91 -4.61 -17.61
CA ARG A 131 2.35 -4.82 -16.26
C ARG A 131 1.94 -3.52 -15.59
N TRP A 132 1.16 -3.69 -14.53
CA TRP A 132 0.99 -2.72 -13.47
C TRP A 132 1.93 -3.09 -12.34
N PHE A 133 2.51 -2.08 -11.70
CA PHE A 133 3.24 -2.28 -10.46
C PHE A 133 3.07 -1.08 -9.54
N ALA A 134 3.24 -1.32 -8.24
CA ALA A 134 3.18 -0.28 -7.24
C ALA A 134 4.35 -0.37 -6.25
N LEU A 135 4.85 0.80 -5.90
CA LEU A 135 5.98 1.00 -5.00
C LEU A 135 5.50 1.67 -3.72
N ALA A 136 6.05 1.23 -2.59
CA ALA A 136 5.90 1.89 -1.31
C ALA A 136 7.21 2.58 -0.95
N ASP A 137 7.11 3.77 -0.38
CA ASP A 137 8.27 4.44 0.22
C ASP A 137 8.53 3.84 1.61
N VAL A 138 9.66 3.14 1.76
CA VAL A 138 10.09 2.47 2.99
C VAL A 138 11.30 3.19 3.61
N THR A 139 11.45 4.47 3.33
CA THR A 139 12.57 5.27 3.83
C THR A 139 12.57 5.33 5.35
N PRO A 140 13.66 4.90 6.02
CA PRO A 140 13.80 5.11 7.44
C PRO A 140 13.81 6.61 7.77
N LEU A 141 13.20 7.02 8.89
CA LEU A 141 13.09 8.44 9.29
C LEU A 141 14.42 9.20 9.37
N TRP A 142 15.54 8.48 9.54
CA TRP A 142 16.89 9.05 9.62
C TRP A 142 17.57 9.22 8.25
N ARG A 143 16.99 8.72 7.17
CA ARG A 143 17.53 8.79 5.81
C ARG A 143 16.72 9.80 5.01
N SER A 144 17.41 10.72 4.33
CA SER A 144 16.78 11.73 3.46
C SER A 144 16.52 11.21 2.03
N THR A 145 17.29 10.23 1.57
CA THR A 145 17.13 9.64 0.23
C THR A 145 15.99 8.61 0.23
N PRO A 146 14.98 8.77 -0.65
CA PRO A 146 13.88 7.82 -0.75
C PRO A 146 14.36 6.40 -1.06
N VAL A 147 13.85 5.42 -0.33
CA VAL A 147 14.03 3.99 -0.59
C VAL A 147 12.67 3.43 -0.97
N MET A 148 12.51 3.13 -2.26
CA MET A 148 11.28 2.54 -2.77
C MET A 148 11.37 1.01 -2.71
N ARG A 149 10.23 0.35 -2.47
CA ARG A 149 10.09 -1.09 -2.55
C ARG A 149 8.85 -1.45 -3.37
N GLU A 150 9.01 -2.28 -4.39
CA GLU A 150 7.88 -2.89 -5.10
C GLU A 150 7.11 -3.81 -4.13
N PHE A 151 5.82 -3.57 -3.98
CA PHE A 151 4.95 -4.38 -3.12
C PHE A 151 3.86 -5.12 -3.89
N TRP A 152 3.59 -4.68 -5.12
CA TRP A 152 2.51 -5.23 -5.91
C TRP A 152 2.86 -5.18 -7.39
N GLU A 153 2.51 -6.25 -8.09
CA GLU A 153 2.66 -6.41 -9.53
C GLU A 153 1.53 -7.27 -10.06
N VAL A 154 0.94 -6.88 -11.20
CA VAL A 154 0.04 -7.74 -11.97
C VAL A 154 0.20 -7.51 -13.47
N PRO A 155 -0.15 -8.50 -14.32
CA PRO A 155 -0.23 -8.30 -15.77
C PRO A 155 -1.17 -7.15 -16.15
N ARG A 156 -0.89 -6.51 -17.28
CA ARG A 156 -1.73 -5.43 -17.87
C ARG A 156 -3.22 -5.76 -17.87
N GLN A 157 -3.57 -6.99 -18.23
CA GLN A 157 -4.95 -7.46 -18.35
C GLN A 157 -5.64 -7.69 -16.99
N ALA A 158 -4.93 -7.74 -15.87
CA ALA A 158 -5.55 -8.02 -14.57
C ALA A 158 -6.36 -6.83 -14.03
N VAL A 159 -5.96 -5.61 -14.40
CA VAL A 159 -6.73 -4.38 -14.16
C VAL A 159 -7.70 -4.22 -15.32
N SER A 160 -9.00 -4.14 -15.05
CA SER A 160 -10.07 -3.99 -16.04
C SER A 160 -10.33 -2.53 -16.42
N ALA A 161 -10.18 -1.60 -15.48
CA ALA A 161 -10.21 -0.16 -15.75
C ALA A 161 -9.50 0.66 -14.66
N LEU A 162 -9.16 1.90 -15.00
CA LEU A 162 -8.74 2.92 -14.04
C LEU A 162 -9.62 4.16 -14.25
N ARG A 163 -10.48 4.47 -13.28
CA ARG A 163 -11.48 5.56 -13.42
C ARG A 163 -11.11 6.74 -12.54
N ALA A 164 -10.70 7.87 -13.14
CA ALA A 164 -10.46 9.11 -12.42
C ALA A 164 -11.76 9.90 -12.23
N GLY A 165 -12.04 10.33 -11.00
CA GLY A 165 -13.22 11.12 -10.64
C GLY A 165 -14.56 10.39 -10.85
N PRO A 166 -14.78 9.22 -10.22
CA PRO A 166 -16.05 8.51 -10.32
C PRO A 166 -17.22 9.42 -9.86
N ARG A 167 -18.37 9.31 -10.53
CA ARG A 167 -19.56 10.14 -10.23
C ARG A 167 -20.01 9.93 -8.78
N GLY A 168 -20.27 11.02 -8.07
CA GLY A 168 -20.80 10.99 -6.70
C GLY A 168 -19.76 11.10 -5.59
N THR A 169 -18.46 11.18 -5.91
CA THR A 169 -17.41 11.43 -4.91
C THR A 169 -16.94 12.89 -4.97
N ALA A 170 -16.95 13.59 -3.84
CA ALA A 170 -16.42 14.96 -3.72
C ALA A 170 -14.88 15.00 -3.59
N GLN A 171 -14.21 13.84 -3.59
CA GLN A 171 -12.77 13.76 -3.39
C GLN A 171 -12.01 14.05 -4.69
N THR A 172 -11.37 15.21 -4.74
CA THR A 172 -10.48 15.62 -5.83
C THR A 172 -9.30 14.65 -5.95
N GLY A 173 -9.05 14.14 -7.15
CA GLY A 173 -7.90 13.26 -7.42
C GLY A 173 -8.15 11.77 -7.17
N ARG A 174 -9.37 11.38 -6.78
CA ARG A 174 -9.74 9.98 -6.63
C ARG A 174 -9.66 9.22 -7.95
N MET A 175 -9.10 8.02 -7.89
CA MET A 175 -9.06 7.03 -8.94
C MET A 175 -9.51 5.67 -8.39
N ASP A 176 -10.41 4.99 -9.09
CA ASP A 176 -10.78 3.62 -8.76
C ASP A 176 -10.04 2.66 -9.69
N ILE A 177 -9.23 1.77 -9.10
CA ILE A 177 -8.56 0.67 -9.80
C ILE A 177 -9.53 -0.49 -9.82
N GLU A 178 -10.08 -0.80 -10.98
CA GLU A 178 -10.99 -1.93 -11.18
C GLU A 178 -10.20 -3.14 -11.66
N PHE A 179 -10.46 -4.30 -11.07
CA PHE A 179 -9.84 -5.56 -11.43
C PHE A 179 -10.77 -6.43 -12.29
N THR A 180 -10.21 -7.46 -12.91
CA THR A 180 -10.95 -8.40 -13.77
C THR A 180 -11.88 -9.33 -13.03
N ASP A 181 -11.67 -9.53 -11.72
CA ASP A 181 -12.58 -10.28 -10.86
C ASP A 181 -13.79 -9.44 -10.38
N GLY A 182 -13.92 -8.20 -10.87
CA GLY A 182 -14.98 -7.26 -10.51
C GLY A 182 -14.72 -6.49 -9.21
N SER A 183 -13.67 -6.83 -8.45
CA SER A 183 -13.27 -6.06 -7.28
C SER A 183 -12.65 -4.72 -7.67
N TRP A 184 -12.68 -3.75 -6.77
CA TRP A 184 -12.00 -2.46 -7.00
C TRP A 184 -11.51 -1.83 -5.69
N VAL A 185 -10.54 -0.92 -5.83
CA VAL A 185 -9.99 -0.15 -4.71
C VAL A 185 -9.79 1.30 -5.11
N ALA A 186 -10.13 2.21 -4.21
CA ALA A 186 -9.96 3.64 -4.37
C ALA A 186 -8.59 4.11 -3.91
N VAL A 187 -7.94 4.91 -4.75
CA VAL A 187 -6.68 5.58 -4.47
C VAL A 187 -6.81 7.07 -4.80
N LEU A 188 -5.97 7.90 -4.19
CA LEU A 188 -5.90 9.34 -4.43
C LEU A 188 -4.59 9.68 -5.13
N ALA A 189 -4.66 10.37 -6.26
CA ALA A 189 -3.48 10.88 -6.93
C ALA A 189 -2.85 12.04 -6.15
N VAL A 190 -1.52 12.07 -6.09
CA VAL A 190 -0.75 13.15 -5.46
C VAL A 190 0.24 13.73 -6.50
N PRO A 191 0.07 14.98 -6.96
CA PRO A 191 -1.06 15.87 -6.70
C PRO A 191 -2.35 15.37 -7.37
N ALA A 192 -3.50 15.84 -6.89
CA ALA A 192 -4.82 15.43 -7.39
C ALA A 192 -5.02 15.68 -8.91
N SER A 193 -4.34 16.70 -9.47
CA SER A 193 -4.35 17.00 -10.90
C SER A 193 -3.71 15.91 -11.78
N ALA A 194 -2.93 14.98 -11.19
CA ALA A 194 -2.33 13.87 -11.90
C ALA A 194 -3.32 12.72 -12.19
N ALA A 195 -4.47 12.67 -11.51
CA ALA A 195 -5.41 11.56 -11.60
C ALA A 195 -5.90 11.28 -13.03
N ARG A 196 -6.45 12.31 -13.68
CA ARG A 196 -7.03 12.18 -15.02
C ARG A 196 -5.99 11.88 -16.10
N PRO A 197 -4.86 12.62 -16.20
CA PRO A 197 -3.80 12.29 -17.16
C PRO A 197 -3.23 10.88 -16.97
N PHE A 198 -3.10 10.41 -15.72
CA PHE A 198 -2.61 9.07 -15.43
C PHE A 198 -3.62 7.99 -15.86
N ALA A 199 -4.91 8.17 -15.53
CA ALA A 199 -5.97 7.28 -15.97
C ALA A 199 -6.06 7.20 -17.51
N GLU A 200 -6.04 8.34 -18.20
CA GLU A 200 -6.06 8.39 -19.67
C GLU A 200 -4.85 7.65 -20.27
N ALA A 201 -3.63 7.94 -19.81
CA ALA A 201 -2.41 7.29 -20.29
C ALA A 201 -2.40 5.76 -20.03
N SER A 202 -3.10 5.29 -18.99
CA SER A 202 -3.20 3.87 -18.69
C SER A 202 -4.05 3.09 -19.71
N VAL A 203 -4.97 3.76 -20.43
CA VAL A 203 -5.88 3.13 -21.40
C VAL A 203 -5.28 3.07 -22.82
N TYR A 204 -4.53 4.09 -23.23
CA TYR A 204 -4.03 4.23 -24.61
C TYR A 204 -3.02 3.15 -25.08
N HIS A 205 -2.64 2.21 -24.22
CA HIS A 205 -1.66 1.17 -24.51
C HIS A 205 -2.15 -0.25 -24.15
N ARG A 206 -3.47 -0.49 -24.27
CA ARG A 206 -4.03 -1.84 -24.26
C ARG A 206 -4.09 -2.44 -25.66
#